data_AF-A0A7W7ZNR4-F1
#
_entry.id   AF-A0A7W7ZNR4-F1
#
_cell.length_a   1.000
_cell.length_b   1.000
_cell.length_c   1.000
_cell.angle_alpha   90.00
_cell.angle_beta   90.00
_cell.angle_gamma   90.00
#
_symmetry.space_group_name_H-M   'P 1'
#
loop_
_entity.id
_entity.type
_entity.pdbx_description
1 polymer ?
#
loop_
_entity_poly.entity_id
_entity_poly.type
_entity_poly.pdbx_seq_one_letter_code
_entity_poly.pdbx_strand_id
1 'polypeptide(L)'
;MPDIQKVSVALTGEQLTALKAAVETGEYATTSEIVREALRDWQFKHEQRQLDIKRLREMWAEGKASGPAVPLDFAELRQEARQRLSAATKRRANER
;
A
#
# COMPACT_ATOMS: atom_id res chain seq x y z
N MET A 1 19.51 5.77 25.06
CA MET A 1 18.43 4.76 25.03
C MET A 1 17.16 5.49 24.65
N PRO A 2 16.35 5.00 23.70
CA PRO A 2 15.07 5.64 23.41
C PRO A 2 14.21 5.67 24.69
N ASP A 3 13.49 6.78 24.90
CA ASP A 3 12.58 6.93 26.04
C ASP A 3 11.44 5.92 25.92
N ILE A 4 11.26 5.05 26.91
CA ILE A 4 10.21 4.03 26.93
C ILE A 4 9.16 4.46 27.96
N GLN A 5 7.99 4.85 27.46
CA GLN A 5 6.85 5.21 28.30
C GLN A 5 5.86 4.06 28.39
N LYS A 6 5.37 3.78 29.61
CA LYS A 6 4.35 2.75 29.83
C LYS A 6 2.97 3.30 29.49
N VAL A 7 2.25 2.61 28.62
CA VAL A 7 0.87 2.93 28.24
C VAL A 7 -0.02 1.76 28.63
N SER A 8 -1.14 2.05 29.31
CA SER A 8 -2.18 1.05 29.58
C SER A 8 -3.14 0.98 28.39
N VAL A 9 -3.34 -0.22 27.85
CA VAL A 9 -4.22 -0.45 26.70
C VAL A 9 -5.18 -1.59 27.02
N ALA A 10 -6.43 -1.46 26.57
CA ALA A 10 -7.40 -2.53 26.66
C ALA A 10 -7.18 -3.51 25.50
N LEU A 11 -7.03 -4.80 25.83
CA LEU A 11 -6.94 -5.89 24.87
C LEU A 11 -8.11 -6.84 25.09
N THR A 12 -8.55 -7.49 24.02
CA THR A 12 -9.50 -8.59 24.14
C THR A 12 -8.87 -9.77 24.89
N GLY A 13 -9.69 -10.61 25.51
CA GLY A 13 -9.21 -11.82 26.21
C GLY A 13 -8.47 -12.79 25.29
N GLU A 14 -8.90 -12.87 24.02
CA GLU A 14 -8.26 -13.66 22.98
C GLU A 14 -6.85 -13.16 22.67
N GLN A 15 -6.69 -11.85 22.41
CA GLN A 15 -5.38 -11.24 22.16
C GLN A 15 -4.44 -11.42 23.34
N LEU A 16 -4.93 -11.26 24.57
CA LEU A 16 -4.12 -11.48 25.76
C LEU A 16 -3.64 -12.93 25.88
N THR A 17 -4.51 -13.89 25.56
CA THR A 17 -4.15 -15.32 25.56
C THR A 17 -3.07 -15.61 24.51
N ALA A 18 -3.21 -15.08 23.29
CA ALA A 18 -2.22 -15.24 22.23
C ALA A 18 -0.86 -14.63 22.61
N LEU A 19 -0.85 -13.41 23.16
CA LEU A 19 0.37 -12.73 23.63
C LEU A 19 1.09 -13.53 24.72
N LYS A 20 0.35 -14.09 25.67
CA LYS A 20 0.93 -14.91 26.74
C LYS A 20 1.52 -16.20 26.19
N ALA A 21 0.80 -16.89 25.32
CA ALA A 21 1.29 -18.12 24.69
C ALA A 21 2.61 -17.90 23.95
N ALA A 22 2.73 -16.82 23.16
CA ALA A 22 3.96 -16.48 22.43
C ALA A 22 5.16 -16.17 23.35
N VAL A 23 4.90 -15.64 24.56
CA VAL A 23 5.95 -15.46 25.57
C VAL A 23 6.30 -16.78 26.25
N GLU A 24 5.30 -17.61 26.58
CA GLU A 24 5.49 -18.92 27.21
C GLU A 24 6.25 -19.91 26.33
N THR A 25 6.06 -19.87 25.01
CA THR A 25 6.83 -20.68 24.05
C THR A 25 8.24 -20.15 23.82
N GLY A 26 8.57 -18.95 24.33
CA GLY A 26 9.86 -18.30 24.13
C GLY A 26 10.05 -17.66 22.76
N GLU A 27 8.98 -17.53 21.96
CA GLU A 27 9.01 -16.78 20.69
C GLU A 27 9.32 -15.30 20.94
N TYR A 28 8.83 -14.76 22.06
CA TYR A 28 9.10 -13.40 22.52
C TYR A 28 9.51 -13.35 23.99
N ALA A 29 10.37 -12.39 24.35
CA ALA A 29 10.79 -12.22 25.73
C ALA A 29 9.71 -11.57 26.60
N THR A 30 8.91 -10.66 26.02
CA THR A 30 7.85 -9.94 26.73
C THR A 30 6.67 -9.59 25.83
N THR A 31 5.48 -9.44 26.41
CA THR A 31 4.30 -8.94 25.67
C THR A 31 4.49 -7.53 25.11
N SER A 32 5.30 -6.69 25.77
CA SER A 32 5.64 -5.35 25.29
C SER A 32 6.48 -5.36 24.01
N GLU A 33 7.25 -6.43 23.75
CA GLU A 33 7.98 -6.60 22.50
C GLU A 33 7.03 -6.85 21.34
N ILE A 34 6.07 -7.76 21.52
CA ILE A 34 5.03 -8.07 20.54
C ILE A 34 4.21 -6.82 20.21
N VAL A 35 3.81 -6.05 21.23
CA VAL A 35 3.07 -4.80 21.02
C VAL A 35 3.88 -3.79 20.22
N ARG A 36 5.19 -3.65 20.48
CA ARG A 36 6.05 -2.74 19.70
C ARG A 36 6.21 -3.21 18.25
N GLU A 37 6.30 -4.51 18.01
CA GLU A 37 6.31 -5.05 16.65
C GLU A 37 5.00 -4.76 15.92
N ALA A 38 3.87 -5.10 16.53
CA ALA A 38 2.54 -4.83 15.96
C ALA A 38 2.33 -3.33 15.66
N LEU A 39 2.84 -2.44 16.52
CA LEU A 39 2.81 -0.99 16.29
C LEU A 39 3.69 -0.53 15.13
N ARG A 40 4.89 -1.12 14.95
CA ARG A 40 5.75 -0.83 13.79
C ARG A 40 5.08 -1.26 12.49
N ASP A 41 4.49 -2.44 12.47
CA ASP A 41 3.74 -2.95 11.32
C ASP A 41 2.53 -2.08 11.00
N TRP A 42 1.80 -1.66 12.03
CA TRP A 42 0.68 -0.74 11.88
C TRP A 42 1.14 0.63 11.34
N GLN A 43 2.23 1.19 11.84
CA GLN A 43 2.79 2.46 11.35
C GLN A 43 3.17 2.36 9.88
N PHE A 44 3.89 1.30 9.49
CA PHE A 44 4.27 1.07 8.10
C PHE A 44 3.04 0.95 7.19
N LYS A 45 2.04 0.14 7.58
CA LYS A 45 0.77 0.02 6.83
C LYS A 45 0.02 1.35 6.75
N HIS A 46 0.05 2.15 7.82
CA HIS A 46 -0.60 3.44 7.88
C HIS A 46 0.07 4.43 6.91
N GLU A 47 1.39 4.54 6.94
CA GLU A 47 2.16 5.38 6.04
C GLU A 47 1.92 5.00 4.57
N GLN A 48 1.97 3.71 4.25
CA GLN A 48 1.69 3.22 2.90
C GLN A 48 0.28 3.62 2.44
N ARG A 49 -0.72 3.47 3.31
CA ARG A 49 -2.09 3.90 3.01
C ARG A 49 -2.17 5.41 2.74
N GLN A 50 -1.44 6.24 3.49
CA GLN A 50 -1.43 7.69 3.24
C GLN A 50 -0.79 8.03 1.90
N LEU A 51 0.30 7.34 1.52
CA LEU A 51 0.93 7.50 0.21
C LEU A 51 -0.01 7.10 -0.93
N ASP A 52 -0.74 5.99 -0.79
CA ASP A 52 -1.71 5.54 -1.79
C ASP A 52 -2.86 6.55 -1.94
N ILE A 53 -3.40 7.07 -0.83
CA ILE A 53 -4.43 8.11 -0.86
C ILE A 53 -3.90 9.37 -1.56
N LYS A 54 -2.68 9.79 -1.25
CA LYS A 54 -2.05 10.96 -1.89
C LYS A 54 -1.93 10.74 -3.40
N ARG A 55 -1.43 9.59 -3.82
CA ARG A 55 -1.30 9.23 -5.25
C ARG A 55 -2.65 9.22 -5.97
N LEU A 56 -3.70 8.67 -5.35
CA LEU A 56 -5.05 8.66 -5.93
C LEU A 56 -5.60 10.08 -6.09
N ARG A 57 -5.35 10.97 -5.12
CA ARG A 57 -5.75 12.39 -5.21
C ARG A 57 -5.01 13.11 -6.33
N GLU A 58 -3.72 12.85 -6.50
CA GLU A 58 -2.91 13.42 -7.59
C GLU A 58 -3.42 12.96 -8.96
N MET A 59 -3.65 11.66 -9.15
CA MET A 59 -4.21 11.11 -10.39
C MET A 59 -5.61 11.66 -10.69
N TRP A 60 -6.44 11.85 -9.66
CA TRP A 60 -7.75 12.49 -9.82
C TRP A 60 -7.62 13.95 -10.25
N ALA A 61 -6.72 14.71 -9.64
CA ALA A 61 -6.48 16.11 -10.00
C ALA A 61 -5.95 16.23 -11.44
N GLU A 62 -5.05 15.33 -11.85
CA GLU A 62 -4.56 15.23 -13.22
C GLU A 62 -5.71 14.96 -14.21
N GLY A 63 -6.56 13.96 -13.94
CA GLY A 63 -7.72 13.66 -14.78
C GLY A 63 -8.75 14.79 -14.82
N LYS A 64 -8.90 15.56 -13.73
CA LYS A 64 -9.74 16.77 -13.71
C LYS A 64 -9.16 17.90 -14.55
N ALA A 65 -7.83 17.98 -14.65
CA ALA A 65 -7.11 18.99 -15.42
C ALA A 65 -6.89 18.58 -16.89
N SER A 66 -7.12 17.31 -17.26
CA SER A 66 -6.84 16.78 -18.60
C SER A 66 -7.83 17.20 -19.69
N GLY A 67 -8.77 18.11 -19.38
CA GLY A 67 -9.78 18.61 -20.31
C GLY A 67 -11.17 18.02 -20.09
N PRO A 68 -12.15 18.37 -20.94
CA PRO A 68 -13.52 17.91 -20.81
C PRO A 68 -13.63 16.40 -21.08
N ALA A 69 -14.52 15.73 -20.34
CA ALA A 69 -14.85 14.34 -20.59
C ALA A 69 -15.53 14.19 -21.96
N VAL A 70 -15.12 13.18 -22.72
CA VAL A 70 -15.69 12.84 -24.03
C VAL A 70 -16.28 11.42 -24.00
N PRO A 71 -17.27 11.10 -24.85
CA PRO A 71 -17.77 9.74 -24.99
C PRO A 71 -16.65 8.75 -25.35
N LEU A 72 -16.73 7.54 -24.80
CA LEU A 72 -15.70 6.51 -24.97
C LEU A 72 -16.18 5.40 -25.91
N ASP A 73 -15.53 5.27 -27.07
CA ASP A 73 -15.67 4.10 -27.95
C ASP A 73 -14.52 3.11 -27.71
N PHE A 74 -14.85 1.94 -27.14
CA PHE A 74 -13.88 0.90 -26.84
C PHE A 74 -13.32 0.19 -28.08
N ALA A 75 -14.05 0.17 -29.20
CA ALA A 75 -13.58 -0.42 -30.44
C ALA A 75 -12.48 0.46 -31.07
N GLU A 76 -12.74 1.76 -31.15
CA GLU A 76 -11.77 2.76 -31.63
C GLU A 76 -10.54 2.80 -30.72
N LEU A 77 -10.73 2.89 -29.40
CA LEU A 77 -9.63 2.89 -28.43
C LEU A 77 -8.74 1.64 -28.57
N ARG A 78 -9.34 0.46 -28.77
CA ARG A 78 -8.58 -0.80 -28.94
C ARG A 78 -7.78 -0.80 -30.24
N GLN A 79 -8.37 -0.28 -31.33
CA GLN A 79 -7.67 -0.16 -32.61
C GLN A 79 -6.47 0.77 -32.47
N GLU A 80 -6.65 1.93 -31.84
CA GLU A 80 -5.59 2.90 -31.58
C GLU A 80 -4.46 2.27 -30.73
N ALA A 81 -4.81 1.57 -29.64
CA ALA A 81 -3.84 0.91 -28.78
C ALA A 81 -2.99 -0.13 -29.54
N ARG A 82 -3.60 -0.91 -30.44
CA ARG A 82 -2.89 -1.89 -31.29
C ARG A 82 -1.93 -1.21 -32.27
N GLN A 83 -2.35 -0.09 -32.87
CA GLN A 83 -1.50 0.69 -33.77
C GLN A 83 -0.27 1.23 -33.02
N ARG A 84 -0.48 1.83 -31.84
CA ARG A 84 0.61 2.32 -30.97
C ARG A 84 1.58 1.20 -30.60
N LEU A 85 1.07 0.02 -30.22
CA LEU A 85 1.91 -1.15 -29.91
C LEU A 85 2.75 -1.59 -31.12
N SER A 86 2.14 -1.71 -32.30
CA SER A 86 2.83 -2.14 -33.52
C SER A 86 3.95 -1.17 -33.92
N ALA A 87 3.73 0.15 -33.74
CA ALA A 87 4.72 1.17 -34.01
C ALA A 87 5.89 1.08 -33.01
N ALA A 88 5.61 0.87 -31.72
CA ALA A 88 6.63 0.67 -30.70
C ALA A 88 7.48 -0.59 -30.95
N THR A 89 6.86 -1.68 -31.39
CA THR A 89 7.59 -2.93 -31.71
C THR A 89 8.49 -2.76 -32.93
N LYS A 90 8.03 -2.09 -33.98
CA LYS A 90 8.84 -1.79 -35.16
C LYS A 90 10.03 -0.90 -34.82
N ARG A 91 9.85 0.15 -34.00
CA ARG A 91 10.96 1.01 -33.54
C ARG A 91 12.03 0.20 -32.81
N ARG A 92 11.62 -0.64 -31.86
CA ARG A 92 12.52 -1.50 -31.09
C ARG A 92 13.26 -2.53 -31.95
N ALA A 93 12.64 -3.00 -33.04
CA ALA A 93 13.28 -3.91 -33.99
C ALA A 93 14.29 -3.21 -34.91
N ASN A 94 14.13 -1.91 -35.15
CA ASN A 94 15.00 -1.11 -36.00
C ASN A 94 16.22 -0.52 -35.24
N GLU A 95 16.17 -0.55 -33.90
CA GLU A 95 17.24 -0.14 -32.99
C GLU A 95 18.19 -1.31 -32.60
N ARG A 96 17.92 -2.52 -33.11
CA ARG A 96 18.75 -3.72 -32.93
C ARG A 96 19.46 -4.07 -34.23
#